data_AF-A0A1K1N7L2-F1
#
_entry.id   AF-A0A1K1N7L2-F1
#
_cell.length_a   1.000
_cell.length_b   1.000
_cell.length_c   1.000
_cell.angle_alpha   90.00
_cell.angle_beta   90.00
_cell.angle_gamma   90.00
#
_symmetry.space_group_name_H-M   'P 1'
#
loop_
_entity.id
_entity.type
_entity.pdbx_description
1 polymer ?
#
loop_
_entity_poly.entity_id
_entity_poly.type
_entity_poly.pdbx_seq_one_letter_code
_entity_poly.pdbx_strand_id
1 'polypeptide(L)'
;MICKKCGCIIEPEAKECSFCGERAEAGQEDLMTRFVGDDGAREIIAAMPRLVALRQLEDVPQEKDRMLSELNRLQGYFAHIRGKYATLGDLWLMRTQNAEPVLANYTIGGGIATLFFFLILTGFFPSVPWTFFFAVWLGVTSIFYVQAGKAHERRAAQIEADIRGLENEVREFYNRADGCFLPLDYSDPQIIQELITGVQNGAITSFREVKLQG
;
A
#
# COMPACT_ATOMS: atom_id res chain seq x y z
N MET A 1 7.99 -23.70 -10.97
CA MET A 1 9.19 -22.81 -10.92
C MET A 1 10.38 -23.54 -11.53
N ILE A 2 11.44 -22.89 -12.03
CA ILE A 2 12.60 -23.59 -12.62
C ILE A 2 13.87 -23.28 -11.80
N CYS A 3 14.60 -24.32 -11.40
CA CYS A 3 15.88 -24.23 -10.69
C CYS A 3 16.94 -23.48 -11.54
N LYS A 4 17.47 -22.34 -11.07
CA LYS A 4 18.48 -21.54 -11.81
C LYS A 4 19.80 -22.30 -12.06
N LYS A 5 20.15 -23.27 -11.20
CA LYS A 5 21.41 -24.01 -11.28
C LYS A 5 21.33 -25.30 -12.08
N CYS A 6 20.16 -25.93 -12.08
CA CYS A 6 19.97 -27.29 -12.58
C CYS A 6 18.87 -27.41 -13.66
N GLY A 7 18.10 -26.36 -13.90
CA GLY A 7 17.06 -26.33 -14.94
C GLY A 7 15.84 -27.21 -14.67
N CYS A 8 15.77 -27.88 -13.52
CA CYS A 8 14.66 -28.76 -13.17
C CYS A 8 13.39 -27.96 -12.82
N ILE A 9 12.23 -28.47 -13.22
CA ILE A 9 10.92 -27.91 -12.87
C ILE A 9 10.61 -28.31 -11.42
N ILE A 10 10.45 -27.31 -10.56
CA ILE A 10 10.12 -27.44 -9.13
C ILE A 10 8.60 -27.27 -8.97
N GLU A 11 7.99 -28.22 -8.26
CA GLU A 11 6.58 -28.20 -7.84
C GLU A 11 6.29 -26.99 -6.94
N PRO A 12 5.10 -26.38 -7.05
CA PRO A 12 4.80 -25.07 -6.44
C PRO A 12 4.92 -25.02 -4.90
N GLU A 13 4.85 -26.16 -4.21
CA GLU A 13 4.92 -26.24 -2.74
C GLU A 13 6.30 -26.68 -2.21
N ALA A 14 7.23 -27.05 -3.08
CA ALA A 14 8.55 -27.54 -2.69
C ALA A 14 9.51 -26.38 -2.37
N LYS A 15 9.97 -26.32 -1.11
CA LYS A 15 10.88 -25.27 -0.60
C LYS A 15 12.34 -25.43 -1.04
N GLU A 16 12.72 -26.62 -1.50
CA GLU A 16 14.09 -26.97 -1.89
C GLU A 16 14.05 -27.78 -3.18
N CYS A 17 15.01 -27.53 -4.08
CA CYS A 17 15.12 -28.29 -5.31
C CYS A 17 15.58 -29.72 -5.01
N SER A 18 14.78 -30.71 -5.39
CA SER A 18 15.02 -32.14 -5.14
C SER A 18 16.31 -32.69 -5.76
N PHE A 19 16.95 -31.94 -6.68
CA PHE A 19 18.14 -32.39 -7.42
C PHE A 19 19.44 -31.75 -6.93
N CYS A 20 19.43 -30.46 -6.58
CA CYS A 20 20.63 -29.74 -6.14
C CYS A 20 20.60 -29.26 -4.67
N GLY A 21 19.48 -29.45 -3.96
CA GLY A 21 19.32 -29.08 -2.55
C GLY A 21 19.29 -27.57 -2.29
N GLU A 22 19.20 -26.74 -3.34
CA GLU A 22 19.17 -25.29 -3.21
C GLU A 22 17.76 -24.83 -2.83
N ARG A 23 17.66 -23.92 -1.85
CA ARG A 23 16.38 -23.34 -1.43
C ARG A 23 15.76 -22.58 -2.58
N ALA A 24 14.54 -22.94 -2.92
CA ALA A 24 13.72 -22.17 -3.85
C ALA A 24 13.30 -20.89 -3.11
N GLU A 25 14.15 -19.87 -3.15
CA GLU A 25 13.70 -18.52 -2.81
C GLU A 25 12.57 -18.18 -3.79
N ALA A 26 11.41 -17.80 -3.26
CA ALA A 26 10.26 -17.36 -4.04
C ALA A 26 10.73 -16.20 -4.92
N GLY A 27 11.04 -16.52 -6.17
CA GLY A 27 11.70 -15.63 -7.11
C GLY A 27 10.75 -14.53 -7.53
N GLN A 28 10.77 -13.45 -6.76
CA GLN A 28 10.29 -12.11 -7.06
C GLN A 28 11.14 -11.47 -8.18
N GLU A 29 11.42 -12.21 -9.25
CA GLU A 29 12.20 -11.76 -10.39
C GLU A 29 11.52 -12.25 -11.67
N ASP A 30 10.49 -11.52 -12.09
CA ASP A 30 9.99 -11.68 -13.45
C ASP A 30 11.08 -11.16 -14.41
N LEU A 31 11.64 -12.05 -15.23
CA LEU A 31 12.68 -11.70 -16.21
C LEU A 31 12.22 -10.56 -17.16
N MET A 32 10.91 -10.38 -17.30
CA MET A 32 10.29 -9.31 -18.06
C MET A 32 10.50 -7.91 -17.43
N THR A 33 10.48 -7.77 -16.10
CA THR A 33 10.70 -6.45 -15.45
C THR A 33 12.15 -6.00 -15.57
N ARG A 34 13.11 -6.93 -15.51
CA ARG A 34 14.54 -6.62 -15.70
C ARG A 34 14.88 -6.20 -17.13
N PHE A 35 14.19 -6.74 -18.14
CA PHE A 35 14.49 -6.45 -19.56
C PHE A 35 14.14 -5.01 -19.97
N VAL A 36 13.24 -4.33 -19.23
CA VAL A 36 12.75 -2.99 -19.58
C VAL A 36 13.27 -1.90 -18.63
N GLY A 37 14.30 -2.18 -17.83
CA GLY A 37 15.15 -1.18 -17.16
C GLY A 37 14.41 -0.20 -16.24
N ASP A 38 13.48 -0.67 -15.42
CA ASP A 38 12.73 0.20 -14.51
C ASP A 38 12.85 -0.28 -13.05
N ASP A 39 13.87 0.23 -12.36
CA ASP A 39 14.09 0.02 -10.94
C ASP A 39 13.35 1.05 -10.06
N GLY A 40 12.50 1.91 -10.63
CA GLY A 40 11.94 3.07 -9.91
C GLY A 40 11.10 2.69 -8.69
N ALA A 41 10.24 1.67 -8.80
CA ALA A 41 9.48 1.17 -7.65
C ALA A 41 10.40 0.57 -6.58
N ARG A 42 11.46 -0.11 -7.01
CA ARG A 42 12.44 -0.74 -6.12
C ARG A 42 13.30 0.29 -5.38
N GLU A 43 13.71 1.35 -6.06
CA GLU A 43 14.46 2.46 -5.47
C GLU A 43 13.64 3.15 -4.38
N ILE A 44 12.35 3.38 -4.64
CA ILE A 44 11.42 3.96 -3.66
C ILE A 44 11.29 3.06 -2.42
N ILE A 45 11.12 1.74 -2.63
CA ILE A 45 11.04 0.79 -1.51
C ILE A 45 12.37 0.72 -0.75
N ALA A 46 13.51 0.76 -1.45
CA ALA A 46 14.83 0.74 -0.83
C ALA A 46 15.11 2.02 -0.01
N ALA A 47 14.61 3.16 -0.45
CA ALA A 47 14.71 4.44 0.24
C ALA A 47 13.68 4.61 1.38
N MET A 48 12.76 3.66 1.55
CA MET A 48 11.69 3.75 2.54
C MET A 48 12.26 3.80 3.97
N PRO A 49 11.82 4.77 4.81
CA PRO A 49 12.30 4.87 6.17
C PRO A 49 11.82 3.67 7.01
N ARG A 50 12.66 3.22 7.94
CA ARG A 50 12.29 2.16 8.89
C ARG A 50 11.15 2.62 9.78
N LEU A 51 10.26 1.70 10.14
CA LEU A 51 9.15 1.98 11.03
C LEU A 51 9.65 2.37 12.42
N VAL A 52 9.18 3.50 12.94
CA VAL A 52 9.52 4.00 14.27
C VAL A 52 8.87 3.11 15.34
N ALA A 53 9.68 2.65 16.30
CA ALA A 53 9.19 1.87 17.43
C ALA A 53 8.39 2.75 18.40
N LEU A 54 7.27 2.24 18.92
CA LEU A 54 6.45 2.95 19.90
C LEU A 54 7.11 2.87 21.29
N ARG A 55 7.02 3.98 22.03
CA ARG A 55 7.38 4.02 23.45
C ARG A 55 6.43 3.13 24.25
N GLN A 56 6.94 2.55 25.33
CA GLN A 56 6.13 1.79 26.27
C GLN A 56 5.06 2.70 26.91
N LEU A 57 3.85 2.18 27.02
CA LEU A 57 2.71 2.85 27.65
C LEU A 57 2.98 3.02 29.16
N GLU A 58 2.61 4.18 29.68
CA GLU A 58 2.59 4.43 31.12
C GLU A 58 1.36 3.77 31.76
N ASP A 59 1.42 3.58 33.08
CA ASP A 59 0.30 3.03 33.84
C ASP A 59 -0.94 3.95 33.79
N VAL A 60 -2.11 3.33 33.64
CA VAL A 60 -3.39 4.05 33.60
C VAL A 60 -3.68 4.65 34.99
N PRO A 61 -3.99 5.96 35.09
CA PRO A 61 -4.37 6.57 36.36
C PRO A 61 -5.60 5.89 36.98
N GLN A 62 -5.52 5.50 38.25
CA GLN A 62 -6.64 4.84 38.97
C GLN A 62 -7.73 5.82 39.39
N GLU A 63 -7.38 7.10 39.56
CA GLU A 63 -8.30 8.15 39.98
C GLU A 63 -9.06 8.73 38.77
N LYS A 64 -10.39 8.74 38.83
CA LYS A 64 -11.27 9.23 37.74
C LYS A 64 -10.96 10.67 37.34
N ASP A 65 -10.82 11.57 38.31
CA ASP A 65 -10.58 13.00 38.04
C ASP A 65 -9.21 13.23 37.40
N ARG A 66 -8.19 12.50 37.86
CA ARG A 66 -6.85 12.53 37.27
C ARG A 66 -6.84 11.96 35.87
N MET A 67 -7.57 10.86 35.63
CA MET A 67 -7.73 10.27 34.31
C MET A 67 -8.42 11.23 33.33
N LEU A 68 -9.50 11.90 33.74
CA LEU A 68 -10.19 12.89 32.91
C LEU A 68 -9.31 14.10 32.61
N SER A 69 -8.53 14.58 33.58
CA SER A 69 -7.57 15.67 33.36
C SER A 69 -6.51 15.30 32.32
N GLU A 70 -5.92 14.12 32.45
CA GLU A 70 -4.91 13.63 31.50
C GLU A 70 -5.49 13.35 30.11
N LEU A 71 -6.72 12.83 30.01
CA LEU A 71 -7.41 12.64 28.72
C LEU A 71 -7.65 13.99 28.01
N ASN A 72 -8.10 15.02 28.73
CA ASN A 72 -8.27 16.36 28.15
C ASN A 72 -6.93 16.96 27.70
N ARG A 73 -5.85 16.74 28.46
CA ARG A 73 -4.50 17.17 28.07
C ARG A 73 -4.05 16.47 26.78
N LEU A 74 -4.20 15.15 26.71
CA LEU A 74 -3.85 14.36 25.53
C LEU A 74 -4.70 14.74 24.33
N GLN A 75 -5.98 15.02 24.52
CA GLN A 75 -6.86 15.50 23.46
C GLN A 75 -6.34 16.80 22.83
N GLY A 76 -6.01 17.79 23.66
CA GLY A 76 -5.44 19.06 23.20
C GLY A 76 -4.10 18.86 22.49
N TYR A 77 -3.28 17.93 22.97
CA TYR A 77 -2.01 17.58 22.33
C TYR A 77 -2.22 16.97 20.94
N PHE A 78 -3.02 15.91 20.82
CA PHE A 78 -3.25 15.20 19.56
C PHE A 78 -4.09 16.00 18.54
N ALA A 79 -4.84 17.01 18.98
CA ALA A 79 -5.53 17.92 18.07
C ALA A 79 -4.58 18.58 17.05
N HIS A 80 -3.31 18.79 17.41
CA HIS A 80 -2.30 19.39 16.53
C HIS A 80 -1.92 18.50 15.32
N ILE A 81 -2.11 17.18 15.44
CA ILE A 81 -1.79 16.23 14.35
C ILE A 81 -3.04 15.57 13.76
N ARG A 82 -4.25 16.05 14.10
CA ARG A 82 -5.51 15.52 13.55
C ARG A 82 -5.52 15.45 12.02
N GLY A 83 -4.96 16.48 11.37
CA GLY A 83 -4.84 16.51 9.91
C GLY A 83 -4.04 15.33 9.34
N LYS A 84 -3.02 14.86 10.07
CA LYS A 84 -2.20 13.71 9.64
C LYS A 84 -2.97 12.40 9.69
N TYR A 85 -3.82 12.19 10.70
CA TYR A 85 -4.70 10.99 10.74
C TYR A 85 -5.69 10.99 9.56
N ALA A 86 -6.25 12.15 9.23
CA ALA A 86 -7.13 12.28 8.06
C ALA A 86 -6.39 11.97 6.75
N THR A 87 -5.20 12.55 6.56
CA THR A 87 -4.36 12.27 5.38
C THR A 87 -3.93 10.81 5.31
N LEU A 88 -3.62 10.17 6.44
CA LEU A 88 -3.32 8.74 6.48
C LEU A 88 -4.53 7.94 5.97
N GLY A 89 -5.74 8.26 6.44
CA GLY A 89 -6.98 7.67 5.94
C GLY A 89 -7.17 7.84 4.44
N ASP A 90 -6.91 9.04 3.91
CA ASP A 90 -6.97 9.31 2.46
C ASP A 90 -5.95 8.48 1.68
N LEU A 91 -4.72 8.33 2.20
CA LEU A 91 -3.68 7.49 1.58
C LEU A 91 -4.06 6.00 1.59
N TRP A 92 -4.67 5.51 2.68
CA TRP A 92 -5.22 4.14 2.72
C TRP A 92 -6.34 3.96 1.70
N LEU A 93 -7.20 4.96 1.52
CA LEU A 93 -8.22 4.94 0.48
C LEU A 93 -7.59 4.92 -0.91
N MET A 94 -6.59 5.76 -1.18
CA MET A 94 -5.87 5.75 -2.45
C MET A 94 -5.20 4.40 -2.73
N ARG A 95 -4.64 3.75 -1.71
CA ARG A 95 -4.06 2.40 -1.81
C ARG A 95 -5.10 1.37 -2.24
N THR A 96 -6.28 1.37 -1.62
CA THR A 96 -7.35 0.41 -1.93
C THR A 96 -7.96 0.66 -3.31
N GLN A 97 -7.98 1.90 -3.77
CA GLN A 97 -8.44 2.28 -5.12
C GLN A 97 -7.39 2.11 -6.21
N ASN A 98 -6.13 1.82 -5.86
CA ASN A 98 -5.06 1.61 -6.83
C ASN A 98 -5.19 0.21 -7.46
N ALA A 99 -6.10 0.12 -8.43
CA ALA A 99 -6.39 -1.12 -9.14
C ALA A 99 -5.29 -1.49 -10.14
N GLU A 100 -5.02 -2.79 -10.24
CA GLU A 100 -4.08 -3.34 -11.22
C GLU A 100 -4.59 -3.13 -12.66
N PRO A 101 -3.67 -2.89 -13.62
CA PRO A 101 -4.05 -2.77 -15.02
C PRO A 101 -4.55 -4.11 -15.55
N VAL A 102 -5.80 -4.15 -16.01
CA VAL A 102 -6.43 -5.36 -16.54
C VAL A 102 -6.13 -5.48 -18.03
N LEU A 103 -5.42 -6.55 -18.43
CA LEU A 103 -5.02 -6.80 -19.83
C LEU A 103 -6.21 -6.70 -20.81
N ALA A 104 -7.37 -7.24 -20.44
CA ALA A 104 -8.57 -7.22 -21.28
C ALA A 104 -8.97 -5.80 -21.71
N ASN A 105 -8.84 -4.81 -20.83
CA ASN A 105 -9.18 -3.42 -21.13
C ASN A 105 -8.23 -2.82 -22.18
N TYR A 106 -6.93 -3.16 -22.12
CA TYR A 106 -5.93 -2.72 -23.08
C TYR A 106 -6.07 -3.43 -24.43
N THR A 107 -6.46 -4.71 -24.40
CA THR A 107 -6.74 -5.49 -25.61
C THR A 107 -7.96 -4.94 -26.34
N ILE A 108 -9.08 -4.72 -25.64
CA ILE A 108 -10.32 -4.18 -26.22
C ILE A 108 -10.13 -2.73 -26.66
N GLY A 109 -9.64 -1.86 -25.76
CA GLY A 109 -9.44 -0.44 -26.04
C GLY A 109 -8.40 -0.21 -27.15
N GLY A 110 -7.27 -0.91 -27.09
CA GLY A 110 -6.25 -0.87 -28.14
C GLY A 110 -6.77 -1.41 -29.48
N GLY A 111 -7.66 -2.41 -29.45
CA GLY A 111 -8.27 -2.98 -30.64
C GLY A 111 -9.22 -2.00 -31.32
N ILE A 112 -10.11 -1.37 -30.54
CA ILE A 112 -11.02 -0.32 -31.03
C ILE A 112 -10.24 0.85 -31.62
N ALA A 113 -9.22 1.35 -30.90
CA ALA A 113 -8.39 2.44 -31.37
C ALA A 113 -7.66 2.09 -32.67
N THR A 114 -7.00 0.93 -32.71
CA THR A 114 -6.27 0.48 -33.92
C THR A 114 -7.22 0.26 -35.09
N LEU A 115 -8.42 -0.26 -34.84
CA LEU A 115 -9.43 -0.49 -35.87
C LEU A 115 -9.90 0.83 -36.48
N PHE A 116 -10.14 1.84 -35.65
CA PHE A 116 -10.50 3.18 -36.12
C PHE A 116 -9.44 3.76 -37.06
N PHE A 117 -8.17 3.70 -36.69
CA PHE A 117 -7.07 4.16 -37.55
C PHE A 117 -6.90 3.31 -38.82
N PHE A 118 -7.06 2.00 -38.70
CA PHE A 118 -6.97 1.09 -39.83
C PHE A 118 -8.06 1.38 -40.88
N LEU A 119 -9.30 1.61 -40.46
CA LEU A 119 -10.39 1.95 -41.37
C LEU A 119 -10.12 3.26 -42.12
N ILE A 120 -9.63 4.30 -41.43
CA ILE A 120 -9.18 5.55 -42.07
C ILE A 120 -8.09 5.25 -43.10
N LEU A 121 -7.06 4.49 -42.71
CA LEU A 121 -5.92 4.17 -43.56
C LEU A 121 -6.36 3.41 -44.82
N THR A 122 -7.26 2.43 -44.70
CA THR A 122 -7.78 1.67 -45.85
C THR A 122 -8.60 2.52 -46.82
N GLY A 123 -9.21 3.61 -46.34
CA GLY A 123 -9.86 4.60 -47.21
C GLY A 123 -8.89 5.34 -48.13
N PHE A 124 -7.63 5.52 -47.72
CA PHE A 124 -6.58 6.13 -48.54
C PHE A 124 -5.74 5.08 -49.29
N PHE A 125 -5.53 3.91 -48.68
CA PHE A 125 -4.68 2.83 -49.20
C PHE A 125 -5.45 1.49 -49.14
N PRO A 126 -6.22 1.15 -50.18
CA PRO A 126 -7.12 -0.01 -50.15
C PRO A 126 -6.41 -1.37 -50.20
N SER A 127 -5.10 -1.40 -50.48
CA SER A 127 -4.28 -2.63 -50.55
C SER A 127 -3.61 -3.02 -49.22
N VAL A 128 -3.85 -2.29 -48.12
CA VAL A 128 -3.24 -2.61 -46.82
C VAL A 128 -3.80 -3.94 -46.31
N PRO A 129 -2.96 -4.95 -46.03
CA PRO A 129 -3.41 -6.25 -45.55
C PRO A 129 -3.83 -6.20 -44.08
N TRP A 130 -4.80 -7.03 -43.70
CA TRP A 130 -5.23 -7.19 -42.31
C TRP A 130 -4.11 -7.64 -41.35
N THR A 131 -3.05 -8.28 -41.85
CA THR A 131 -1.88 -8.64 -41.04
C THR A 131 -1.21 -7.40 -40.43
N PHE A 132 -1.25 -6.26 -41.13
CA PHE A 132 -0.75 -4.98 -40.61
C PHE A 132 -1.56 -4.53 -39.38
N PHE A 133 -2.90 -4.65 -39.45
CA PHE A 133 -3.78 -4.35 -38.32
C PHE A 133 -3.39 -5.16 -37.08
N PHE A 134 -3.28 -6.49 -37.20
CA PHE A 134 -2.96 -7.34 -36.05
C PHE A 134 -1.56 -7.06 -35.49
N ALA A 135 -0.57 -6.80 -36.35
CA ALA A 135 0.79 -6.47 -35.92
C ALA A 135 0.84 -5.15 -35.13
N VAL A 136 0.16 -4.11 -35.63
CA VAL A 136 0.09 -2.80 -34.97
C VAL A 136 -0.70 -2.91 -33.67
N TRP A 137 -1.85 -3.57 -33.68
CA TRP A 137 -2.68 -3.73 -32.50
C TRP A 137 -1.92 -4.45 -31.37
N LEU A 138 -1.32 -5.61 -31.66
CA LEU A 138 -0.55 -6.36 -30.67
C LEU A 138 0.65 -5.56 -30.15
N GLY A 139 1.36 -4.84 -31.04
CA GLY A 139 2.47 -3.98 -30.66
C GLY A 139 2.04 -2.86 -29.71
N VAL A 140 1.02 -2.09 -30.08
CA VAL A 140 0.48 -0.99 -29.29
C VAL A 140 -0.05 -1.50 -27.95
N THR A 141 -0.92 -2.51 -27.96
CA THR A 141 -1.49 -3.06 -26.71
C THR A 141 -0.39 -3.55 -25.75
N SER A 142 0.63 -4.25 -26.26
CA SER A 142 1.72 -4.74 -25.41
C SER A 142 2.52 -3.60 -24.78
N ILE A 143 2.88 -2.58 -25.55
CA ILE A 143 3.65 -1.42 -25.05
C ILE A 143 2.85 -0.66 -23.98
N PHE A 144 1.60 -0.32 -24.26
CA PHE A 144 0.77 0.44 -23.33
C PHE A 144 0.44 -0.35 -22.07
N TYR A 145 0.21 -1.66 -22.18
CA TYR A 145 -0.01 -2.52 -21.02
C TYR A 145 1.21 -2.57 -20.12
N VAL A 146 2.42 -2.77 -20.68
CA VAL A 146 3.66 -2.80 -19.89
C VAL A 146 3.93 -1.45 -19.24
N GLN A 147 3.72 -0.33 -19.94
CA GLN A 147 3.88 1.01 -19.36
C GLN A 147 2.90 1.26 -18.21
N ALA A 148 1.65 0.80 -18.36
CA ALA A 148 0.65 0.91 -17.30
C ALA A 148 1.00 0.05 -16.08
N GLY A 149 1.50 -1.17 -16.28
CA GLY A 149 2.02 -2.03 -15.20
C GLY A 149 3.11 -1.33 -14.40
N LYS A 150 4.08 -0.74 -15.10
CA LYS A 150 5.18 0.02 -14.46
C LYS A 150 4.69 1.24 -13.70
N ALA A 151 3.79 2.02 -14.29
CA ALA A 151 3.21 3.19 -13.65
C ALA A 151 2.43 2.79 -12.38
N HIS A 152 1.69 1.68 -12.44
CA HIS A 152 0.97 1.12 -11.30
C HIS A 152 1.94 0.70 -10.17
N GLU A 153 2.99 -0.05 -10.47
CA GLU A 153 3.98 -0.49 -9.47
C GLU A 153 4.70 0.70 -8.83
N ARG A 154 5.12 1.69 -9.62
CA ARG A 154 5.72 2.92 -9.10
C ARG A 154 4.77 3.67 -8.19
N ARG A 155 3.50 3.83 -8.59
CA ARG A 155 2.49 4.51 -7.78
C ARG A 155 2.19 3.75 -6.49
N ALA A 156 2.10 2.42 -6.54
CA ALA A 156 1.92 1.59 -5.36
C ALA A 156 3.09 1.75 -4.37
N ALA A 157 4.33 1.77 -4.88
CA ALA A 157 5.52 2.01 -4.07
C ALA A 157 5.53 3.42 -3.45
N GLN A 158 5.14 4.46 -4.21
CA GLN A 158 5.00 5.83 -3.69
C GLN A 158 3.98 5.91 -2.57
N ILE A 159 2.78 5.36 -2.77
CA ILE A 159 1.72 5.36 -1.75
C ILE A 159 2.19 4.66 -0.47
N GLU A 160 2.86 3.50 -0.57
CA GLU A 160 3.39 2.81 0.61
C GLU A 160 4.49 3.63 1.31
N ALA A 161 5.37 4.28 0.56
CA ALA A 161 6.41 5.14 1.13
C ALA A 161 5.81 6.37 1.85
N ASP A 162 4.80 7.00 1.26
CA ASP A 162 4.08 8.13 1.85
C ASP A 162 3.33 7.73 3.13
N ILE A 163 2.63 6.57 3.10
CA ILE A 163 1.99 5.99 4.29
C ILE A 163 3.04 5.78 5.38
N ARG A 164 4.18 5.16 5.05
CA ARG A 164 5.26 4.89 6.03
C ARG A 164 5.84 6.17 6.62
N GLY A 165 6.09 7.17 5.78
CA GLY A 165 6.61 8.47 6.19
C GLY A 165 5.66 9.16 7.17
N LEU A 166 4.39 9.24 6.80
CA LEU A 166 3.36 9.87 7.64
C LEU A 166 3.09 9.08 8.94
N GLU A 167 3.08 7.76 8.87
CA GLU A 167 2.97 6.89 10.04
C GLU A 167 4.13 7.13 11.01
N ASN A 168 5.36 7.24 10.50
CA ASN A 168 6.52 7.55 11.31
C ASN A 168 6.42 8.93 11.98
N GLU A 169 5.95 9.95 11.26
CA GLU A 169 5.74 11.28 11.85
C GLU A 169 4.71 11.25 12.99
N VAL A 170 3.63 10.48 12.82
CA VAL A 170 2.60 10.27 13.84
C VAL A 170 3.20 9.53 15.04
N ARG A 171 3.96 8.45 14.81
CA ARG A 171 4.64 7.67 15.86
C ARG A 171 5.68 8.51 16.61
N GLU A 172 6.44 9.35 15.92
CA GLU A 172 7.40 10.27 16.54
C GLU A 172 6.72 11.36 17.38
N PHE A 173 5.57 11.86 16.92
CA PHE A 173 4.76 12.78 17.71
C PHE A 173 4.18 12.09 18.95
N TYR A 174 3.61 10.90 18.78
CA TYR A 174 3.12 10.06 19.87
C TYR A 174 4.21 9.78 20.91
N ASN A 175 5.42 9.41 20.48
CA ASN A 175 6.55 9.12 21.37
C ASN A 175 7.05 10.35 22.16
N ARG A 176 6.70 11.57 21.73
CA ARG A 176 7.00 12.82 22.44
C ARG A 176 5.91 13.22 23.44
N ALA A 177 4.79 12.51 23.47
CA ALA A 177 3.75 12.75 24.47
C ALA A 177 4.22 12.28 25.86
N ASP A 178 4.29 13.20 26.81
CA ASP A 178 4.62 12.87 28.20
C ASP A 178 3.45 12.13 28.85
N GLY A 179 3.75 11.06 29.60
CA GLY A 179 2.77 10.30 30.38
C GLY A 179 1.61 9.69 29.57
N CYS A 180 1.87 9.25 28.34
CA CYS A 180 0.83 8.67 27.50
C CYS A 180 0.50 7.23 27.93
N PHE A 181 -0.74 7.01 28.38
CA PHE A 181 -1.29 5.70 28.74
C PHE A 181 -2.26 5.16 27.68
N LEU A 182 -2.56 5.93 26.62
CA LEU A 182 -3.45 5.55 25.53
C LEU A 182 -2.66 4.85 24.41
N PRO A 183 -3.09 3.70 23.89
CA PRO A 183 -2.51 3.11 22.68
C PRO A 183 -2.65 4.06 21.48
N LEU A 184 -1.76 3.91 20.49
CA LEU A 184 -1.76 4.74 19.28
C LEU A 184 -3.13 4.74 18.57
N ASP A 185 -3.81 3.61 18.51
CA ASP A 185 -5.12 3.49 17.84
C ASP A 185 -6.22 4.34 18.51
N TYR A 186 -6.04 4.69 19.78
CA TYR A 186 -6.96 5.55 20.54
C TYR A 186 -6.47 7.00 20.67
N SER A 187 -5.41 7.36 19.95
CA SER A 187 -4.83 8.72 19.98
C SER A 187 -5.55 9.72 19.06
N ASP A 188 -6.52 9.27 18.25
CA ASP A 188 -7.36 10.18 17.46
C ASP A 188 -8.18 11.10 18.40
N PRO A 189 -8.14 12.43 18.23
CA PRO A 189 -8.90 13.38 19.05
C PRO A 189 -10.41 13.12 19.12
N GLN A 190 -11.02 12.54 18.07
CA GLN A 190 -12.43 12.15 18.07
C GLN A 190 -12.69 10.99 19.03
N ILE A 191 -11.84 9.97 18.99
CA ILE A 191 -11.93 8.80 19.88
C ILE A 191 -11.67 9.25 21.33
N ILE A 192 -10.71 10.14 21.57
CA ILE A 192 -10.45 10.67 22.92
C ILE A 192 -11.67 11.42 23.47
N GLN A 193 -12.39 12.20 22.65
CA GLN A 193 -13.63 12.86 23.07
C GLN A 193 -14.72 11.86 23.47
N GLU A 194 -14.87 10.77 22.71
CA GLU A 194 -15.80 9.69 23.03
C GLU A 194 -15.42 8.99 24.35
N LEU A 195 -14.13 8.74 24.56
CA LEU A 195 -13.60 8.18 25.81
C LEU A 195 -13.86 9.10 27.01
N ILE A 196 -13.62 10.41 26.88
CA ILE A 196 -13.93 11.39 27.93
C ILE A 196 -15.41 11.34 28.29
N THR A 197 -16.28 11.32 27.29
CA THR A 197 -17.74 11.27 27.47
C THR A 197 -18.17 9.95 28.13
N GLY A 198 -17.60 8.83 27.70
CA GLY A 198 -17.88 7.49 28.27
C GLY A 198 -17.45 7.36 29.72
N VAL A 199 -16.29 7.92 30.08
CA VAL A 199 -15.81 7.97 31.48
C VAL A 199 -16.69 8.89 32.33
N GLN A 200 -17.08 10.06 31.82
CA GLN A 200 -17.96 10.99 32.53
C GLN A 200 -19.31 10.35 32.86
N ASN A 201 -19.91 9.68 31.89
CA ASN A 201 -21.20 9.00 32.01
C ASN A 201 -21.15 7.69 32.80
N GLY A 202 -19.95 7.24 33.22
CA GLY A 202 -19.77 6.00 33.97
C GLY A 202 -19.91 4.72 33.14
N ALA A 203 -19.97 4.83 31.81
CA ALA A 203 -20.02 3.70 30.89
C ALA A 203 -18.67 2.97 30.75
N ILE A 204 -17.56 3.69 31.02
CA ILE A 204 -16.19 3.15 30.98
C ILE A 204 -15.59 3.26 32.39
N THR A 205 -15.49 2.14 33.09
CA THR A 205 -14.97 2.05 34.47
C THR A 205 -13.50 1.64 34.55
N SER A 206 -12.95 0.97 33.52
CA SER A 206 -11.50 0.82 33.35
C SER A 206 -11.10 0.59 31.89
N PHE A 207 -10.01 1.21 31.45
CA PHE A 207 -9.40 0.97 30.12
C PHE A 207 -8.87 -0.48 29.95
N ARG A 208 -8.86 -1.28 31.02
CA ARG A 208 -8.45 -2.69 31.00
C ARG A 208 -9.53 -3.59 30.38
N GLU A 209 -10.80 -3.20 30.42
CA GLU A 209 -11.92 -4.00 29.87
C GLU A 209 -12.16 -3.79 28.36
N VAL A 210 -11.75 -2.64 27.80
CA VAL A 210 -11.83 -2.38 26.35
C VAL A 210 -10.90 -3.31 25.54
N LYS A 211 -9.89 -3.90 26.20
CA LYS A 211 -8.94 -4.84 25.59
C LYS A 211 -9.50 -6.24 25.27
N LEU A 212 -10.73 -6.56 25.66
CA LEU A 212 -11.30 -7.92 25.57
C LEU A 212 -12.45 -8.07 24.56
N GLN A 213 -12.83 -7.00 23.84
CA GLN A 213 -13.93 -7.03 22.86
C GLN A 213 -13.53 -6.61 21.44
N GLY A 214 -12.23 -6.47 21.15
CA GLY A 214 -11.69 -6.26 19.80
C GLY A 214 -11.00 -7.50 19.28
#